data_AF-A0A7W1J7W4-F1
#
_entry.id   AF-A0A7W1J7W4-F1
#
_cell.length_a   1.000
_cell.length_b   1.000
_cell.length_c   1.000
_cell.angle_alpha   90.00
_cell.angle_beta   90.00
_cell.angle_gamma   90.00
#
_symmetry.space_group_name_H-M   'P 1'
#
loop_
_entity.id
_entity.type
_entity.pdbx_description
1 polymer ?
#
loop_
_entity_poly.entity_id
_entity_poly.type
_entity_poly.pdbx_seq_one_letter_code
_entity_poly.pdbx_strand_id
1 'polypeptide(L)'
;AHDGVLAGGVDSGIDADSLVALSRSGRAKSEHAPAGLVAGEGAAVVLIGRGGGGLAEIRQVADDAPDLTSAIASLMSDGARPTIGHVYSSMNGERRWAIEWATAATRHRDIFTVDPRLDHPAQAYGDLGAASGPALVALAALDRRRGTSLVYASGDDGLHAAALLTIIGD
;
A
#
# COMPACT_ATOMS: atom_id res chain seq x y z
N ALA A 1 -3.66 31.04 4.06
CA ALA A 1 -3.74 29.65 4.54
C ALA A 1 -3.54 28.76 3.32
N HIS A 2 -2.79 27.66 3.42
CA HIS A 2 -2.65 26.73 2.31
C HIS A 2 -3.85 25.77 2.33
N ASP A 3 -4.62 25.71 1.24
CA ASP A 3 -5.82 24.87 1.13
C ASP A 3 -5.50 23.38 0.81
N GLY A 4 -4.21 23.03 0.81
CA GLY A 4 -3.73 21.66 0.63
C GLY A 4 -2.25 21.48 0.94
N VAL A 5 -1.83 20.22 1.03
CA VAL A 5 -0.48 19.74 1.35
C VAL A 5 -0.05 18.75 0.28
N LEU A 6 1.19 18.87 -0.20
CA LEU A 6 1.83 17.83 -1.01
C LEU A 6 2.43 16.80 -0.05
N ALA A 7 1.96 15.56 -0.17
CA ALA A 7 2.53 14.41 0.52
C ALA A 7 3.13 13.47 -0.52
N GLY A 8 4.36 13.02 -0.32
CA GLY A 8 5.05 12.21 -1.30
C GLY A 8 6.27 11.50 -0.73
N GLY A 9 6.86 10.67 -1.58
CA GLY A 9 8.03 9.87 -1.28
C GLY A 9 8.84 9.63 -2.54
N VAL A 10 10.13 9.44 -2.36
CA VAL A 10 11.09 9.12 -3.42
C VAL A 10 12.05 8.08 -2.87
N ASP A 11 12.38 7.09 -3.69
CA ASP A 11 13.36 6.07 -3.35
C ASP A 11 14.04 5.53 -4.60
N SER A 12 15.27 5.04 -4.44
CA SER A 12 16.00 4.30 -5.47
C SER A 12 16.63 3.08 -4.82
N GLY A 13 16.10 1.89 -5.13
CA GLY A 13 16.68 0.61 -4.72
C GLY A 13 17.60 0.00 -5.77
N ILE A 14 17.83 0.70 -6.89
CA ILE A 14 18.62 0.19 -8.04
C ILE A 14 20.08 0.68 -8.04
N ASP A 15 20.50 1.42 -7.02
CA ASP A 15 21.91 1.74 -6.84
C ASP A 15 22.74 0.49 -6.51
N ALA A 16 24.05 0.57 -6.75
CA ALA A 16 24.94 -0.58 -6.63
C ALA A 16 24.97 -1.16 -5.20
N ASP A 17 24.94 -0.31 -4.17
CA ASP A 17 25.04 -0.75 -2.77
C ASP A 17 23.75 -1.43 -2.34
N SER A 18 22.58 -0.87 -2.70
CA SER A 18 21.28 -1.48 -2.45
C SER A 18 21.12 -2.83 -3.14
N LEU A 19 21.51 -2.94 -4.42
CA LEU A 19 21.44 -4.21 -5.14
C LEU A 19 22.38 -5.27 -4.55
N VAL A 20 23.59 -4.88 -4.15
CA VAL A 20 24.53 -5.78 -3.47
C VAL A 20 23.97 -6.22 -2.12
N ALA A 21 23.36 -5.32 -1.35
CA ALA A 21 22.73 -5.65 -0.08
C ALA A 21 21.57 -6.64 -0.27
N LEU A 22 20.66 -6.37 -1.20
CA LEU A 22 19.52 -7.25 -1.54
C LEU A 22 19.97 -8.63 -2.04
N SER A 23 21.03 -8.68 -2.84
CA SER A 23 21.61 -9.94 -3.30
C SER A 23 22.24 -10.72 -2.15
N ARG A 24 23.02 -10.07 -1.28
CA ARG A 24 23.68 -10.72 -0.13
C ARG A 24 22.68 -11.21 0.90
N SER A 25 21.55 -10.52 1.08
CA SER A 25 20.48 -10.95 1.99
C SER A 25 19.57 -12.02 1.38
N GLY A 26 19.78 -12.42 0.10
CA GLY A 26 18.93 -13.38 -0.59
C GLY A 26 17.51 -12.87 -0.86
N ARG A 27 17.29 -11.55 -0.81
CA ARG A 27 15.97 -10.91 -0.98
C ARG A 27 15.70 -10.50 -2.43
N ALA A 28 16.76 -10.27 -3.21
CA ALA A 28 16.64 -9.98 -4.63
C ALA A 28 16.03 -11.18 -5.38
N LYS A 29 15.06 -10.90 -6.26
CA LYS A 29 14.52 -11.89 -7.18
C LYS A 29 15.63 -12.46 -8.06
N SER A 30 15.80 -13.76 -8.01
CA SER A 30 16.81 -14.48 -8.78
C SER A 30 16.35 -15.91 -9.05
N GLU A 31 17.11 -16.66 -9.85
CA GLU A 31 16.87 -18.09 -10.06
C GLU A 31 16.88 -18.89 -8.73
N HIS A 32 17.72 -18.47 -7.79
CA HIS A 32 17.85 -19.11 -6.48
C HIS A 32 16.85 -18.59 -5.44
N ALA A 33 16.23 -17.44 -5.71
CA ALA A 33 15.22 -16.80 -4.87
C ALA A 33 14.04 -16.29 -5.74
N PRO A 34 13.18 -17.19 -6.25
CA PRO A 34 12.11 -16.81 -7.17
C PRO A 34 11.00 -15.97 -6.51
N ALA A 35 10.84 -16.09 -5.19
CA ALA A 35 9.97 -15.27 -4.34
C ALA A 35 10.74 -14.12 -3.68
N GLY A 36 11.67 -13.52 -4.41
CA GLY A 36 12.37 -12.29 -4.03
C GLY A 36 11.71 -11.05 -4.65
N LEU A 37 12.07 -9.89 -4.12
CA LEU A 37 11.63 -8.60 -4.65
C LEU A 37 12.45 -8.19 -5.87
N VAL A 38 11.81 -7.47 -6.79
CA VAL A 38 12.51 -6.75 -7.86
C VAL A 38 12.74 -5.33 -7.37
N ALA A 39 13.98 -4.86 -7.36
CA ALA A 39 14.28 -3.48 -6.96
C ALA A 39 13.69 -2.48 -7.97
N GLY A 40 13.18 -1.36 -7.48
CA GLY A 40 12.65 -0.26 -8.29
C GLY A 40 13.24 1.08 -7.88
N GLU A 41 12.92 2.10 -8.68
CA GLU A 41 13.21 3.50 -8.38
C GLU A 41 12.02 4.34 -8.82
N GLY A 42 11.69 5.36 -8.04
CA GLY A 42 10.64 6.29 -8.42
C GLY A 42 10.31 7.31 -7.36
N ALA A 43 9.42 8.22 -7.74
CA ALA A 43 8.82 9.20 -6.85
C ALA A 43 7.31 9.27 -7.10
N ALA A 44 6.55 9.47 -6.04
CA ALA A 44 5.12 9.70 -6.12
C ALA A 44 4.73 10.83 -5.16
N VAL A 45 3.82 11.69 -5.63
CA VAL A 45 3.32 12.84 -4.87
C VAL A 45 1.81 12.93 -5.08
N VAL A 46 1.09 13.15 -3.99
CA VAL A 46 -0.35 13.43 -3.98
C VAL A 46 -0.60 14.80 -3.35
N LEU A 47 -1.59 15.51 -3.87
CA LEU A 47 -2.12 16.72 -3.25
C LEU A 47 -3.30 16.35 -2.35
N ILE A 48 -3.16 16.60 -1.05
CA ILE A 48 -4.20 16.36 -0.05
C ILE A 48 -4.77 17.71 0.36
N GLY A 49 -6.06 17.92 0.15
CA GLY A 49 -6.76 19.15 0.51
C GLY A 49 -8.03 18.87 1.31
N ARG A 50 -8.61 19.93 1.88
CA ARG A 50 -9.95 19.87 2.48
C ARG A 50 -10.96 20.40 1.47
N GLY A 51 -12.05 19.68 1.23
CA GLY A 51 -13.15 20.12 0.34
C GLY A 51 -13.43 19.17 -0.84
N GLY A 52 -14.28 19.62 -1.76
CA GLY A 52 -14.65 18.86 -2.98
C GLY A 52 -13.69 19.11 -4.16
N GLY A 53 -13.72 18.23 -5.16
CA GLY A 53 -12.91 18.33 -6.38
C GLY A 53 -11.65 17.47 -6.43
N GLY A 54 -11.38 16.66 -5.40
CA GLY A 54 -10.35 15.62 -5.43
C GLY A 54 -10.78 14.38 -6.22
N LEU A 55 -9.83 13.49 -6.53
CA LEU A 55 -10.10 12.22 -7.22
C LEU A 55 -10.70 11.16 -6.27
N ALA A 56 -10.28 11.17 -5.02
CA ALA A 56 -10.71 10.23 -3.99
C ALA A 56 -10.66 10.92 -2.62
N GLU A 57 -11.43 10.38 -1.69
CA GLU A 57 -11.47 10.83 -0.32
C GLU A 57 -10.81 9.79 0.59
N ILE A 58 -9.86 10.24 1.40
CA ILE A 58 -9.24 9.42 2.45
C ILE A 58 -10.19 9.42 3.64
N ARG A 59 -10.76 8.25 3.93
CA ARG A 59 -11.80 8.07 4.96
C ARG A 59 -11.22 7.91 6.34
N GLN A 60 -10.18 7.10 6.43
CA GLN A 60 -9.53 6.73 7.66
C GLN A 60 -8.11 6.31 7.35
N VAL A 61 -7.21 6.57 8.28
CA VAL A 61 -5.80 6.21 8.21
C VAL A 61 -5.43 5.53 9.51
N ALA A 62 -4.63 4.48 9.40
CA ALA A 62 -3.90 3.85 10.49
C ALA A 62 -2.42 3.93 10.14
N ASP A 63 -1.62 4.39 11.08
CA ASP A 63 -0.16 4.49 11.01
C ASP A 63 0.47 3.79 12.21
N ASP A 64 1.78 3.54 12.12
CA ASP A 64 2.61 2.95 13.17
C ASP A 64 2.06 1.66 13.79
N ALA A 65 1.31 0.87 13.00
CA ALA A 65 0.77 -0.39 13.47
C ALA A 65 1.86 -1.48 13.50
N PRO A 66 1.87 -2.34 14.53
CA PRO A 66 2.91 -3.37 14.69
C PRO A 66 2.80 -4.51 13.66
N ASP A 67 1.62 -4.67 13.05
CA ASP A 67 1.37 -5.60 11.95
C ASP A 67 0.16 -5.12 11.13
N LEU A 68 -0.03 -5.71 9.94
CA LEU A 68 -1.15 -5.38 9.07
C LEU A 68 -2.53 -5.73 9.68
N THR A 69 -2.61 -6.75 10.54
CA THR A 69 -3.87 -7.10 11.22
C THR A 69 -4.30 -5.94 12.13
N SER A 70 -3.38 -5.39 12.90
CA SER A 70 -3.60 -4.23 13.76
C SER A 70 -3.89 -2.96 12.96
N ALA A 71 -3.20 -2.74 11.84
CA ALA A 71 -3.48 -1.59 10.97
C ALA A 71 -4.94 -1.60 10.48
N ILE A 72 -5.42 -2.75 9.99
CA ILE A 72 -6.81 -2.89 9.55
C ILE A 72 -7.79 -2.77 10.73
N ALA A 73 -7.44 -3.28 11.91
CA ALA A 73 -8.28 -3.13 13.11
C ALA A 73 -8.43 -1.64 13.50
N SER A 74 -7.34 -0.87 13.45
CA SER A 74 -7.35 0.58 13.72
C SER A 74 -8.21 1.35 12.70
N LEU A 75 -8.27 0.90 11.45
CA LEU A 75 -9.20 1.46 10.45
C LEU A 75 -10.68 1.23 10.78
N MET A 76 -11.01 0.38 11.76
CA MET A 76 -12.39 0.11 12.18
C MET A 76 -12.72 0.70 13.56
N SER A 77 -11.81 1.48 14.17
CA SER A 77 -11.96 1.99 15.54
C SER A 77 -13.22 2.82 15.76
N ASP A 78 -13.67 3.51 14.71
CA ASP A 78 -14.80 4.44 14.77
C ASP A 78 -16.15 3.73 14.56
N GLY A 79 -16.15 2.40 14.52
CA GLY A 79 -17.34 1.55 14.38
C GLY A 79 -17.85 1.42 12.94
N ALA A 80 -17.34 2.21 12.00
CA ALA A 80 -17.61 2.04 10.58
C ALA A 80 -16.99 0.74 10.06
N ARG A 81 -17.79 -0.06 9.34
CA ARG A 81 -17.35 -1.33 8.73
C ARG A 81 -17.71 -1.35 7.24
N PRO A 82 -16.91 -0.68 6.39
CA PRO A 82 -17.17 -0.70 4.95
C PRO A 82 -16.90 -2.07 4.36
N THR A 83 -17.58 -2.39 3.26
CA THR A 83 -17.23 -3.55 2.43
C THR A 83 -16.11 -3.15 1.47
N ILE A 84 -14.91 -3.67 1.69
CA ILE A 84 -13.72 -3.46 0.86
C ILE A 84 -13.76 -4.41 -0.33
N GLY A 85 -13.79 -3.84 -1.54
CA GLY A 85 -13.78 -4.58 -2.81
C GLY A 85 -12.43 -4.54 -3.54
N HIS A 86 -11.56 -3.61 -3.17
CA HIS A 86 -10.27 -3.37 -3.83
C HIS A 86 -9.16 -3.17 -2.81
N VAL A 87 -8.00 -3.74 -3.08
CA VAL A 87 -6.83 -3.69 -2.21
C VAL A 87 -5.63 -3.32 -3.05
N TYR A 88 -4.92 -2.26 -2.66
CA TYR A 88 -3.67 -1.82 -3.24
C TYR A 88 -2.56 -2.07 -2.23
N SER A 89 -1.68 -2.99 -2.58
CA SER A 89 -0.69 -3.55 -1.68
C SER A 89 0.72 -3.18 -2.09
N SER A 90 1.55 -2.85 -1.09
CA SER A 90 3.01 -2.75 -1.23
C SER A 90 3.73 -4.09 -1.42
N MET A 91 3.02 -5.23 -1.44
CA MET A 91 3.61 -6.56 -1.68
C MET A 91 4.53 -6.55 -2.91
N ASN A 92 5.82 -6.74 -2.67
CA ASN A 92 6.91 -6.60 -3.64
C ASN A 92 7.40 -7.94 -4.23
N GLY A 93 6.76 -9.05 -3.87
CA GLY A 93 7.15 -10.41 -4.29
C GLY A 93 7.74 -11.27 -3.17
N GLU A 94 8.12 -10.67 -2.04
CA GLU A 94 8.60 -11.43 -0.88
C GLU A 94 7.49 -12.24 -0.21
N ARG A 95 7.80 -13.49 0.13
CA ARG A 95 6.85 -14.43 0.74
C ARG A 95 6.22 -13.90 2.04
N ARG A 96 6.98 -13.19 2.88
CA ARG A 96 6.50 -12.70 4.18
C ARG A 96 5.31 -11.75 4.02
N TRP A 97 5.30 -10.89 3.01
CA TRP A 97 4.22 -9.95 2.76
C TRP A 97 2.95 -10.64 2.25
N ALA A 98 3.11 -11.72 1.48
CA ALA A 98 1.97 -12.57 1.09
C ALA A 98 1.35 -13.29 2.30
N ILE A 99 2.17 -13.78 3.24
CA ILE A 99 1.69 -14.42 4.47
C ILE A 99 1.00 -13.41 5.38
N GLU A 100 1.57 -12.21 5.52
CA GLU A 100 1.01 -11.12 6.30
C GLU A 100 -0.37 -10.70 5.76
N TRP A 101 -0.46 -10.46 4.45
CA TRP A 101 -1.74 -10.19 3.78
C TRP A 101 -2.76 -11.30 4.04
N ALA A 102 -2.40 -12.55 3.77
CA ALA A 102 -3.31 -13.69 3.96
C ALA A 102 -3.81 -13.79 5.40
N THR A 103 -2.93 -13.52 6.37
CA THR A 103 -3.28 -13.51 7.80
C THR A 103 -4.26 -12.39 8.13
N ALA A 104 -3.96 -11.16 7.71
CA ALA A 104 -4.80 -10.00 7.97
C ALA A 104 -6.17 -10.12 7.29
N ALA A 105 -6.21 -10.52 6.01
CA ALA A 105 -7.43 -10.72 5.25
C ALA A 105 -8.32 -11.83 5.82
N THR A 106 -7.74 -12.91 6.34
CA THR A 106 -8.50 -13.99 6.99
C THR A 106 -9.12 -13.53 8.30
N ARG A 107 -8.39 -12.74 9.11
CA ARG A 107 -8.89 -12.24 10.40
C ARG A 107 -9.98 -11.19 10.27
N HIS A 108 -9.95 -10.43 9.17
CA HIS A 108 -10.91 -9.38 8.86
C HIS A 108 -11.83 -9.78 7.71
N ARG A 109 -12.12 -11.08 7.57
CA ARG A 109 -12.84 -11.60 6.40
C ARG A 109 -14.21 -10.97 6.22
N ASP A 110 -14.84 -10.54 7.31
CA ASP A 110 -16.17 -9.94 7.36
C ASP A 110 -16.27 -8.55 6.71
N ILE A 111 -15.14 -7.82 6.57
CA ILE A 111 -15.12 -6.50 5.91
C ILE A 111 -14.75 -6.57 4.42
N PHE A 112 -14.36 -7.73 3.90
CA PHE A 112 -14.03 -7.91 2.48
C PHE A 112 -15.20 -8.49 1.69
N THR A 113 -15.31 -8.12 0.40
CA THR A 113 -16.17 -8.83 -0.55
C THR A 113 -15.81 -10.31 -0.66
N VAL A 114 -16.63 -11.11 -1.36
CA VAL A 114 -16.33 -12.54 -1.54
C VAL A 114 -14.99 -12.79 -2.23
N ASP A 115 -14.68 -11.95 -3.21
CA ASP A 115 -13.46 -11.99 -4.01
C ASP A 115 -12.92 -10.54 -4.15
N PRO A 116 -12.24 -10.00 -3.12
CA PRO A 116 -11.69 -8.66 -3.20
C PRO A 116 -10.54 -8.65 -4.21
N ARG A 117 -10.54 -7.67 -5.11
CA ARG A 117 -9.45 -7.54 -6.07
C ARG A 117 -8.21 -7.02 -5.37
N LEU A 118 -7.18 -7.85 -5.32
CA LEU A 118 -5.86 -7.52 -4.79
C LEU A 118 -4.94 -7.11 -5.94
N ASP A 119 -4.61 -5.83 -6.03
CA ASP A 119 -3.58 -5.31 -6.91
C ASP A 119 -2.27 -5.13 -6.11
N HIS A 120 -1.16 -5.71 -6.60
CA HIS A 120 0.18 -5.64 -6.01
C HIS A 120 1.18 -5.06 -7.04
N PRO A 121 1.14 -3.73 -7.27
CA PRO A 121 1.74 -3.11 -8.45
C PRO A 121 3.27 -3.13 -8.49
N ALA A 122 3.92 -3.38 -7.35
CA ALA A 122 5.37 -3.60 -7.29
C ALA A 122 5.86 -4.76 -8.15
N GLN A 123 4.98 -5.69 -8.57
CA GLN A 123 5.34 -6.70 -9.57
C GLN A 123 5.56 -6.13 -10.98
N ALA A 124 5.03 -4.93 -11.27
CA ALA A 124 5.16 -4.28 -12.57
C ALA A 124 6.33 -3.27 -12.60
N TYR A 125 6.51 -2.48 -11.53
CA TYR A 125 7.50 -1.40 -11.48
C TYR A 125 8.66 -1.65 -10.49
N GLY A 126 8.66 -2.76 -9.76
CA GLY A 126 9.62 -3.04 -8.69
C GLY A 126 9.20 -2.50 -7.32
N ASP A 127 10.03 -2.69 -6.31
CA ASP A 127 9.86 -2.11 -4.99
C ASP A 127 10.29 -0.63 -5.01
N LEU A 128 9.35 0.27 -4.68
CA LEU A 128 9.59 1.72 -4.68
C LEU A 128 9.91 2.26 -3.29
N GLY A 129 10.07 1.40 -2.28
CA GLY A 129 10.44 1.79 -0.93
C GLY A 129 9.58 2.95 -0.41
N ALA A 130 10.20 4.06 -0.02
CA ALA A 130 9.51 5.24 0.50
C ALA A 130 8.46 5.87 -0.46
N ALA A 131 8.57 5.65 -1.77
CA ALA A 131 7.57 6.12 -2.74
C ALA A 131 6.33 5.21 -2.84
N SER A 132 6.34 4.01 -2.24
CA SER A 132 5.26 3.02 -2.36
C SER A 132 3.93 3.52 -1.82
N GLY A 133 3.89 4.09 -0.61
CA GLY A 133 2.66 4.63 0.00
C GLY A 133 1.93 5.64 -0.89
N PRO A 134 2.55 6.78 -1.27
CA PRO A 134 1.92 7.77 -2.13
C PRO A 134 1.61 7.23 -3.54
N ALA A 135 2.43 6.32 -4.08
CA ALA A 135 2.14 5.67 -5.37
C ALA A 135 0.85 4.84 -5.30
N LEU A 136 0.67 4.04 -4.25
CA LEU A 136 -0.53 3.21 -4.08
C LEU A 136 -1.78 4.06 -3.86
N VAL A 137 -1.68 5.16 -3.10
CA VAL A 137 -2.78 6.15 -2.94
C VAL A 137 -3.14 6.76 -4.30
N ALA A 138 -2.15 7.19 -5.08
CA ALA A 138 -2.39 7.76 -6.41
C ALA A 138 -3.03 6.75 -7.36
N LEU A 139 -2.53 5.51 -7.41
CA LEU A 139 -3.09 4.44 -8.23
C LEU A 139 -4.54 4.14 -7.85
N ALA A 140 -4.84 4.03 -6.55
CA ALA A 140 -6.19 3.80 -6.08
C ALA A 140 -7.16 4.92 -6.48
N ALA A 141 -6.71 6.18 -6.42
CA ALA A 141 -7.51 7.34 -6.82
C ALA A 141 -7.69 7.43 -8.35
N LEU A 142 -6.65 7.13 -9.13
CA LEU A 142 -6.66 7.20 -10.60
C LEU A 142 -7.43 6.06 -11.27
N ASP A 143 -7.52 4.90 -10.62
CA ASP A 143 -8.24 3.74 -11.16
C ASP A 143 -9.77 3.90 -11.11
N ARG A 144 -10.28 4.90 -10.36
CA ARG A 144 -11.70 5.33 -10.33
C ARG A 144 -12.72 4.20 -10.11
N ARG A 145 -12.32 3.10 -9.48
CA ARG A 145 -13.23 2.01 -9.13
C ARG A 145 -14.17 2.43 -8.02
N ARG A 146 -15.46 2.19 -8.22
CA ARG A 146 -16.50 2.48 -7.21
C ARG A 146 -16.34 1.57 -6.00
N GLY A 147 -16.74 2.07 -4.83
CA GLY A 147 -16.67 1.35 -3.56
C GLY A 147 -15.47 1.77 -2.71
N THR A 148 -15.22 1.02 -1.65
CA THR A 148 -14.12 1.29 -0.72
C THR A 148 -12.89 0.51 -1.13
N SER A 149 -11.76 1.21 -1.23
CA SER A 149 -10.44 0.63 -1.46
C SER A 149 -9.62 0.67 -0.18
N LEU A 150 -8.94 -0.43 0.13
CA LEU A 150 -7.88 -0.49 1.13
C LEU A 150 -6.54 -0.23 0.42
N VAL A 151 -5.78 0.73 0.91
CA VAL A 151 -4.38 0.94 0.52
C VAL A 151 -3.53 0.61 1.74
N TYR A 152 -2.45 -0.16 1.59
CA TYR A 152 -1.53 -0.39 2.70
C TYR A 152 -0.06 -0.54 2.27
N ALA A 153 0.83 -0.15 3.19
CA ALA A 153 2.26 -0.32 3.08
C ALA A 153 2.82 -1.03 4.32
N SER A 154 3.73 -1.98 4.11
CA SER A 154 4.48 -2.67 5.16
C SER A 154 5.97 -2.35 5.01
N GLY A 155 6.64 -1.98 6.10
CA GLY A 155 8.05 -1.60 6.13
C GLY A 155 8.97 -2.67 6.74
N ASP A 156 10.25 -2.63 6.37
CA ASP A 156 11.31 -3.45 6.98
C ASP A 156 11.63 -3.06 8.44
N ASP A 157 11.23 -1.86 8.84
CA ASP A 157 11.29 -1.35 10.21
C ASP A 157 10.21 -1.97 11.12
N GLY A 158 9.30 -2.78 10.55
CA GLY A 158 8.18 -3.39 11.27
C GLY A 158 6.97 -2.47 11.41
N LEU A 159 6.98 -1.29 10.80
CA LEU A 159 5.84 -0.37 10.81
C LEU A 159 4.90 -0.66 9.63
N HIS A 160 3.61 -0.51 9.91
CA HIS A 160 2.54 -0.74 8.94
C HIS A 160 1.60 0.45 8.91
N ALA A 161 1.26 0.88 7.71
CA ALA A 161 0.28 1.92 7.49
C ALA A 161 -0.81 1.43 6.53
N ALA A 162 -2.05 1.84 6.79
CA ALA A 162 -3.18 1.52 5.95
C ALA A 162 -4.15 2.70 5.86
N ALA A 163 -4.87 2.82 4.75
CA ALA A 163 -5.88 3.84 4.55
C ALA A 163 -7.08 3.29 3.79
N LEU A 164 -8.26 3.80 4.14
CA LEU A 164 -9.49 3.58 3.38
C LEU A 164 -9.74 4.75 2.43
N LEU A 165 -9.94 4.44 1.16
CA LEU A 165 -10.21 5.43 0.12
C LEU A 165 -11.55 5.16 -0.54
N THR A 166 -12.29 6.23 -0.86
CA THR A 166 -13.50 6.17 -1.68
C THR A 166 -13.41 7.19 -2.81
N ILE A 167 -13.64 6.76 -4.04
CA ILE A 167 -13.64 7.66 -5.20
C ILE A 167 -14.71 8.74 -5.02
N ILE A 168 -14.33 9.99 -5.26
CA ILE A 168 -15.28 11.10 -5.32
C ILE A 168 -16.01 10.99 -6.66
N GLY A 169 -17.34 11.00 -6.62
CA GLY A 169 -18.16 10.91 -7.82
C GLY A 169 -17.86 12.04 -8.80
N ASP A 170 -18.05 11.76 -10.09
CA ASP A 170 -18.17 12.81 -11.12
C ASP A 170 -19.42 13.68 -10.89
#